data_AF-A0A1I8J599-F1
#
_entry.id   AF-A0A1I8J599-F1
#
_cell.length_a   1.000
_cell.length_b   1.000
_cell.length_c   1.000
_cell.angle_alpha   90.00
_cell.angle_beta   90.00
_cell.angle_gamma   90.00
#
_symmetry.space_group_name_H-M   'P 1'
#
loop_
_entity.id
_entity.type
_entity.pdbx_description
1 polymer ?
#
loop_
_entity_poly.entity_id
_entity_poly.type
_entity_poly.pdbx_seq_one_letter_code
_entity_poly.pdbx_strand_id
1 'polypeptide(L)'
;LHQLTNSQRKHFDPGVVYLVQVSASSFAQEGPFTVSKTFVVNKPASGGNCTIEPREGIAMETKFRISCWSWVEFNVTASSLTYEYRIRPKGNLRTILLFYGPTAVSPEVVLPVGSSTHGYKTDAYINVVDSLGDKIAFIFDVTVYPPAIPASELLAGISDIMDGTSDKLSQHLKSGNQQGAATTLMCLTSVMNAKNEDAEGANATSEERTAFNRRMAELRTKLVEVVANFSLNSPEDLEQTNDVLRTAFPPDRTDQITVNAQGVRLNGSNDSVSFQSALGDASLPQLSGCDSVKAVFSGRSPYVWQPKTSVASPVLMIDKRGCRSRRAAAPSSSESFTFSLPATAVGEKAVVNATPTDRWLSFYHSVNVTFGVLEVTVLPINVSHALQVFVQLDRLPTPLEYLINASQGSFYLPAVSNGTYFIGVQRDGCYREPSGEVASSCPDPSLSYEFGLSQYDCLVWDAVQEIWTKPSTAGASCTVEASDVPNRPRFVSNLFGSLGAGMNVLPNLIDFGKLFDNWQGKLADSAAVVGTVVALWVIFIPIAVWLRRVDNKDSEKFKYLPLIDDANEKFVYRIDVYTASDRSNAGTRICPLLSV
;
A
#
# COMPACT_ATOMS: atom_id res chain seq x y z
N LEU A 1 -23.82 -14.62 -15.69
CA LEU A 1 -23.22 -14.56 -14.35
C LEU A 1 -24.28 -14.03 -13.38
N HIS A 2 -24.87 -14.90 -12.55
CA HIS A 2 -25.75 -14.44 -11.48
C HIS A 2 -24.90 -13.80 -10.38
N GLN A 3 -25.17 -12.53 -10.09
CA GLN A 3 -24.74 -11.87 -8.87
C GLN A 3 -25.28 -12.65 -7.67
N LEU A 4 -24.38 -13.23 -6.88
CA LEU A 4 -24.69 -13.74 -5.55
C LEU A 4 -24.96 -12.54 -4.66
N THR A 5 -26.23 -12.32 -4.33
CA THR A 5 -26.66 -11.34 -3.35
C THR A 5 -26.15 -11.73 -1.96
N ASN A 6 -25.69 -10.71 -1.24
CA ASN A 6 -24.75 -10.76 -0.12
C ASN A 6 -25.35 -11.26 1.22
N SER A 7 -26.30 -12.20 1.22
CA SER A 7 -27.08 -12.50 2.45
C SER A 7 -26.88 -13.86 3.12
N GLN A 8 -26.13 -14.83 2.55
CA GLN A 8 -25.71 -16.03 3.28
C GLN A 8 -24.36 -16.56 2.78
N ARG A 9 -23.25 -16.16 3.43
CA ARG A 9 -22.00 -16.94 3.34
C ARG A 9 -22.22 -18.25 4.10
N LYS A 10 -22.51 -19.34 3.38
CA LYS A 10 -22.39 -20.69 3.96
C LYS A 10 -20.90 -20.98 4.12
N HIS A 11 -20.45 -21.09 5.37
CA HIS A 11 -19.10 -21.55 5.68
C HIS A 11 -19.02 -23.06 5.46
N PHE A 12 -17.89 -23.55 4.94
CA PHE A 12 -17.60 -24.96 4.92
C PHE A 12 -16.94 -25.36 6.25
N ASP A 13 -17.38 -26.49 6.81
CA ASP A 13 -16.87 -27.04 8.05
C ASP A 13 -15.52 -27.74 7.82
N PRO A 14 -14.50 -27.48 8.65
CA PRO A 14 -13.17 -28.09 8.52
C PRO A 14 -13.20 -29.62 8.61
N GLY A 15 -12.41 -30.30 7.77
CA GLY A 15 -12.29 -31.76 7.76
C GLY A 15 -13.49 -32.51 7.18
N VAL A 16 -14.48 -31.80 6.63
CA VAL A 16 -15.69 -32.38 6.03
C VAL A 16 -15.50 -32.55 4.51
N VAL A 17 -16.05 -33.64 3.97
CA VAL A 17 -16.12 -33.89 2.54
C VAL A 17 -17.38 -33.25 1.98
N TYR A 18 -17.22 -32.35 1.03
CA TYR A 18 -18.31 -31.69 0.32
C TYR A 18 -18.44 -32.21 -1.11
N LEU A 19 -19.68 -32.34 -1.57
CA LEU A 19 -20.02 -32.63 -2.96
C LEU A 19 -20.55 -31.35 -3.61
N VAL A 20 -19.83 -30.84 -4.60
CA VAL A 20 -20.34 -29.79 -5.49
C VAL A 20 -21.04 -30.46 -6.65
N GLN A 21 -22.32 -30.19 -6.82
CA GLN A 21 -23.13 -30.69 -7.93
C GLN A 21 -23.59 -29.52 -8.78
N VAL A 22 -23.27 -29.55 -10.07
CA VAL A 22 -23.69 -28.57 -11.07
C VAL A 22 -24.61 -29.27 -12.05
N SER A 23 -25.87 -28.85 -12.09
CA SER A 23 -26.85 -29.33 -13.05
C SER A 23 -27.09 -28.27 -14.12
N ALA A 24 -26.94 -28.65 -15.39
CA ALA A 24 -27.20 -27.82 -16.56
C ALA A 24 -28.29 -28.48 -17.41
N SER A 25 -29.31 -27.72 -17.79
CA SER A 25 -30.37 -28.17 -18.70
C SER A 25 -30.29 -27.37 -20.01
N SER A 26 -30.56 -28.05 -21.13
CA SER A 26 -30.66 -27.45 -22.46
C SER A 26 -31.99 -27.84 -23.10
N PHE A 27 -32.61 -26.91 -23.83
CA PHE A 27 -33.94 -27.07 -24.43
C PHE A 27 -34.02 -28.21 -25.48
N ALA A 28 -32.87 -28.66 -25.99
CA ALA A 28 -32.76 -29.70 -27.00
C ALA A 28 -32.43 -31.10 -26.43
N GLN A 29 -32.26 -31.25 -25.11
CA GLN A 29 -31.97 -32.52 -24.44
C GLN A 29 -33.10 -32.94 -23.50
N GLU A 30 -33.41 -34.24 -23.47
CA GLU A 30 -34.33 -34.84 -22.50
C GLU A 30 -33.68 -34.89 -21.09
N GLY A 31 -33.74 -33.77 -20.38
CA GLY A 31 -33.41 -33.69 -18.95
C GLY A 31 -32.12 -32.94 -18.59
N PRO A 32 -31.92 -32.62 -17.29
CA PRO A 32 -30.74 -31.91 -16.82
C PRO A 32 -29.50 -32.82 -16.76
N PHE A 33 -28.41 -32.42 -17.42
CA PHE A 33 -27.09 -33.05 -17.24
C PHE A 33 -26.46 -32.56 -15.95
N THR A 34 -25.93 -33.48 -15.15
CA THR A 34 -25.37 -33.16 -13.84
C THR A 34 -23.93 -33.63 -13.74
N VAL A 35 -23.03 -32.71 -13.41
CA VAL A 35 -21.63 -33.01 -13.05
C VAL A 35 -21.48 -32.81 -11.55
N SER A 36 -20.86 -33.79 -10.88
CA SER A 36 -20.54 -33.65 -9.47
C SER A 36 -19.04 -33.84 -9.23
N LYS A 37 -18.50 -33.08 -8.26
CA LYS A 37 -17.10 -33.15 -7.83
C LYS A 37 -17.04 -33.06 -6.32
N THR A 38 -16.33 -33.99 -5.69
CA THR A 38 -16.06 -33.95 -4.26
C THR A 38 -14.78 -33.18 -3.96
N PHE A 39 -14.74 -32.51 -2.81
CA PHE A 39 -13.52 -31.95 -2.23
C PHE A 39 -13.56 -32.08 -0.71
N VAL A 40 -12.39 -32.11 -0.08
CA VAL A 40 -12.25 -32.17 1.38
C VAL A 40 -11.73 -30.83 1.85
N VAL A 41 -12.39 -30.24 2.85
CA VAL A 41 -11.93 -28.99 3.46
C VAL A 41 -10.80 -29.31 4.43
N ASN A 42 -9.72 -28.53 4.36
CA ASN A 42 -8.60 -28.70 5.26
C ASN A 42 -9.02 -28.51 6.74
N LYS A 43 -8.23 -29.05 7.66
CA LYS A 43 -8.34 -28.69 9.08
C LYS A 43 -6.94 -28.59 9.68
N PRO A 44 -6.76 -27.76 10.73
CA PRO A 44 -5.48 -27.64 11.41
C PRO A 44 -4.94 -28.98 11.91
N ALA A 45 -3.62 -29.04 12.09
CA ALA A 45 -2.95 -30.17 12.72
C ALA A 45 -3.58 -30.52 14.08
N SER A 46 -3.57 -31.80 14.44
CA SER A 46 -4.25 -32.31 15.64
C SER A 46 -3.45 -33.38 16.37
N GLY A 47 -3.86 -33.70 17.59
CA GLY A 47 -3.26 -34.78 18.42
C GLY A 47 -2.01 -34.38 19.22
N GLY A 48 -1.43 -33.22 18.95
CA GLY A 48 -0.24 -32.72 19.64
C GLY A 48 -0.51 -31.78 20.81
N ASN A 49 0.57 -31.35 21.45
CA ASN A 49 0.55 -30.33 22.48
C ASN A 49 1.81 -29.46 22.39
N CYS A 50 1.79 -28.30 23.03
CA CYS A 50 2.92 -27.37 23.12
C CYS A 50 3.08 -26.84 24.55
N THR A 51 4.30 -26.49 24.95
CA THR A 51 4.62 -25.85 26.24
C THR A 51 5.67 -24.76 26.09
N ILE A 52 5.74 -23.87 27.08
CA ILE A 52 6.80 -22.89 27.26
C ILE A 52 7.26 -22.92 28.73
N GLU A 53 8.58 -23.03 28.94
CA GLU A 53 9.19 -23.08 30.28
C GLU A 53 10.48 -22.25 30.33
N PRO A 54 10.73 -21.49 31.42
CA PRO A 54 9.80 -21.21 32.53
C PRO A 54 8.66 -20.26 32.12
N ARG A 55 7.66 -20.04 33.00
CA ARG A 55 6.57 -19.07 32.75
C ARG A 55 6.82 -17.69 33.35
N GLU A 56 7.92 -17.53 34.06
CA GLU A 56 8.33 -16.29 34.71
C GLU A 56 9.85 -16.14 34.55
N GLY A 57 10.30 -14.92 34.30
CA GLY A 57 11.72 -14.63 34.11
C GLY A 57 12.05 -13.15 33.99
N ILE A 58 13.32 -12.89 33.77
CA ILE A 58 13.89 -11.55 33.59
C ILE A 58 14.39 -11.43 32.15
N ALA A 59 14.06 -10.32 31.48
CA ALA A 59 14.50 -10.05 30.12
C ALA A 59 16.05 -10.08 30.02
N MET A 60 16.59 -10.56 28.90
CA MET A 60 18.03 -10.78 28.65
C MET A 60 18.73 -11.85 29.52
N GLU A 61 18.15 -12.28 30.64
CA GLU A 61 18.75 -13.26 31.56
C GLU A 61 18.08 -14.64 31.47
N THR A 62 16.76 -14.69 31.61
CA THR A 62 16.03 -15.95 31.64
C THR A 62 15.89 -16.52 30.24
N LYS A 63 16.25 -17.79 30.10
CA LYS A 63 16.15 -18.53 28.86
C LYS A 63 14.85 -19.31 28.82
N PHE A 64 14.04 -19.02 27.83
CA PHE A 64 12.76 -19.67 27.59
C PHE A 64 12.94 -20.74 26.53
N ARG A 65 12.24 -21.87 26.73
CA ARG A 65 12.24 -22.97 25.79
C ARG A 65 10.80 -23.36 25.47
N ILE A 66 10.49 -23.39 24.18
CA ILE A 66 9.20 -23.82 23.65
C ILE A 66 9.36 -25.23 23.09
N SER A 67 8.43 -26.12 23.40
CA SER A 67 8.44 -27.51 22.92
C SER A 67 7.06 -27.92 22.45
N CYS A 68 6.94 -28.40 21.22
CA CYS A 68 5.74 -28.98 20.66
C CYS A 68 5.99 -30.44 20.25
N TRP A 69 5.01 -31.32 20.44
CA TRP A 69 5.15 -32.75 20.12
C TRP A 69 3.82 -33.39 19.71
N SER A 70 3.91 -34.55 19.07
CA SER A 70 2.79 -35.42 18.66
C SER A 70 1.79 -34.79 17.67
N TRP A 71 2.18 -33.77 16.92
CA TRP A 71 1.33 -33.15 15.91
C TRP A 71 1.23 -33.99 14.64
N VAL A 72 0.01 -34.15 14.15
CA VAL A 72 -0.30 -34.85 12.89
C VAL A 72 -1.12 -33.93 12.00
N GLU A 73 -0.67 -33.76 10.76
CA GLU A 73 -1.32 -32.95 9.74
C GLU A 73 -2.47 -33.70 9.05
N PHE A 74 -3.52 -32.97 8.66
CA PHE A 74 -4.71 -33.58 8.10
C PHE A 74 -4.54 -33.95 6.63
N ASN A 75 -4.89 -35.20 6.30
CA ASN A 75 -5.00 -35.68 4.92
C ASN A 75 -3.73 -35.52 4.07
N VAL A 76 -2.55 -35.63 4.69
CA VAL A 76 -1.25 -35.63 4.03
C VAL A 76 -0.48 -36.92 4.31
N THR A 77 0.37 -37.33 3.37
CA THR A 77 1.24 -38.51 3.48
C THR A 77 2.58 -38.20 4.15
N ALA A 78 3.06 -36.96 4.05
CA ALA A 78 4.24 -36.46 4.75
C ALA A 78 3.92 -35.08 5.32
N SER A 79 4.03 -34.93 6.64
CA SER A 79 3.74 -33.67 7.31
C SER A 79 4.85 -32.66 7.11
N SER A 80 4.49 -31.42 6.83
CA SER A 80 5.43 -30.29 6.68
C SER A 80 5.02 -29.14 7.59
N LEU A 81 4.95 -29.44 8.89
CA LEU A 81 4.53 -28.48 9.90
C LEU A 81 5.57 -27.37 10.07
N THR A 82 5.07 -26.15 10.16
CA THR A 82 5.82 -24.96 10.52
C THR A 82 5.36 -24.46 11.88
N TYR A 83 6.29 -24.06 12.73
CA TYR A 83 6.02 -23.54 14.06
C TYR A 83 6.29 -22.06 14.07
N GLU A 84 5.39 -21.27 14.65
CA GLU A 84 5.59 -19.84 14.86
C GLU A 84 5.42 -19.50 16.34
N TYR A 85 6.38 -18.78 16.91
CA TYR A 85 6.33 -18.33 18.29
C TYR A 85 6.20 -16.82 18.31
N ARG A 86 5.07 -16.38 18.86
CA ARG A 86 4.64 -14.99 18.91
C ARG A 86 4.39 -14.58 20.35
N ILE A 87 4.49 -13.29 20.62
CA ILE A 87 4.18 -12.73 21.93
C ILE A 87 3.32 -11.48 21.80
N ARG A 88 2.52 -11.16 22.82
CA ARG A 88 1.75 -9.93 22.88
C ARG A 88 1.75 -9.41 24.32
N PRO A 89 2.50 -8.34 24.61
CA PRO A 89 2.40 -7.64 25.88
C PRO A 89 0.94 -7.25 26.17
N LYS A 90 0.49 -7.45 27.41
CA LYS A 90 -0.90 -7.13 27.79
C LYS A 90 -1.20 -5.65 27.55
N GLY A 91 -2.35 -5.37 26.92
CA GLY A 91 -2.73 -4.01 26.50
C GLY A 91 -2.24 -3.63 25.09
N ASN A 92 -1.38 -4.42 24.47
CA ASN A 92 -1.02 -4.26 23.06
C ASN A 92 -2.02 -5.01 22.16
N LEU A 93 -2.35 -4.45 20.99
CA LEU A 93 -3.26 -5.06 20.02
C LEU A 93 -2.55 -6.06 19.10
N ARG A 94 -1.23 -5.95 18.95
CA ARG A 94 -0.44 -6.73 17.99
C ARG A 94 0.44 -7.77 18.66
N THR A 95 0.60 -8.89 17.97
CA THR A 95 1.61 -9.90 18.28
C THR A 95 2.94 -9.54 17.62
N ILE A 96 4.05 -9.84 18.30
CA ILE A 96 5.41 -9.75 17.78
C ILE A 96 5.89 -11.16 17.44
N LEU A 97 6.47 -11.36 16.26
CA LEU A 97 7.07 -12.63 15.84
C LEU A 97 8.49 -12.78 16.39
N LEU A 98 8.74 -13.85 17.15
CA LEU A 98 10.06 -14.15 17.71
C LEU A 98 10.78 -15.24 16.94
N PHE A 99 10.04 -16.27 16.53
CA PHE A 99 10.61 -17.42 15.85
C PHE A 99 9.63 -18.01 14.86
N TYR A 100 10.15 -18.49 13.73
CA TYR A 100 9.43 -19.33 12.79
C TYR A 100 10.37 -20.38 12.18
N GLY A 101 9.80 -21.52 11.79
CA GLY A 101 10.53 -22.58 11.08
C GLY A 101 9.99 -23.99 11.35
N PRO A 102 10.62 -25.03 10.80
CA PRO A 102 10.15 -26.41 10.91
C PRO A 102 10.48 -27.07 12.26
N THR A 103 11.20 -26.37 13.14
CA THR A 103 11.69 -26.94 14.40
C THR A 103 10.62 -26.91 15.47
N ALA A 104 10.14 -28.09 15.90
CA ALA A 104 9.12 -28.22 16.93
C ALA A 104 9.58 -27.81 18.34
N VAL A 105 10.90 -27.73 18.55
CA VAL A 105 11.52 -27.29 19.80
C VAL A 105 12.36 -26.06 19.51
N SER A 106 12.07 -24.95 20.19
CA SER A 106 12.83 -23.72 20.01
C SER A 106 14.26 -23.87 20.51
N PRO A 107 15.21 -23.13 19.93
CA PRO A 107 16.42 -22.74 20.64
C PRO A 107 16.07 -22.03 21.97
N GLU A 108 17.04 -21.95 22.87
CA GLU A 108 16.90 -21.09 24.06
C GLU A 108 16.80 -19.62 23.62
N VAL A 109 15.65 -19.00 23.86
CA VAL A 109 15.37 -17.61 23.47
C VAL A 109 15.12 -16.74 24.69
N VAL A 110 15.43 -15.45 24.56
CA VAL A 110 15.06 -14.44 25.55
C VAL A 110 13.78 -13.75 25.11
N LEU A 111 12.93 -13.42 26.07
CA LEU A 111 11.67 -12.72 25.80
C LEU A 111 11.81 -11.24 26.17
N PRO A 112 11.13 -10.32 25.46
CA PRO A 112 11.07 -8.92 25.81
C PRO A 112 10.23 -8.69 27.07
N VAL A 113 10.45 -7.53 27.69
CA VAL A 113 9.76 -7.09 28.91
C VAL A 113 8.24 -7.04 28.67
N GLY A 114 7.47 -7.58 29.62
CA GLY A 114 6.02 -7.53 29.57
C GLY A 114 5.45 -6.17 29.97
N SER A 115 4.12 -6.04 29.94
CA SER A 115 3.44 -4.75 30.15
C SER A 115 3.52 -4.27 31.60
N SER A 116 4.19 -3.13 31.85
CA SER A 116 4.35 -2.55 33.20
C SER A 116 3.01 -2.27 33.89
N THR A 117 2.01 -1.83 33.13
CA THR A 117 0.64 -1.55 33.62
C THR A 117 -0.17 -2.81 33.95
N HIS A 118 0.29 -3.99 33.52
CA HIS A 118 -0.39 -5.27 33.73
C HIS A 118 0.50 -6.28 34.47
N GLY A 119 1.37 -5.80 35.36
CA GLY A 119 2.25 -6.66 36.17
C GLY A 119 3.26 -7.44 35.34
N TYR A 120 3.79 -6.83 34.28
CA TYR A 120 4.79 -7.40 33.36
C TYR A 120 4.35 -8.68 32.65
N LYS A 121 3.05 -8.83 32.42
CA LYS A 121 2.46 -9.96 31.72
C LYS A 121 2.46 -9.81 30.20
N THR A 122 2.59 -10.95 29.52
CA THR A 122 2.58 -11.11 28.06
C THR A 122 1.90 -12.43 27.70
N ASP A 123 1.07 -12.40 26.65
CA ASP A 123 0.52 -13.61 26.03
C ASP A 123 1.55 -14.21 25.06
N ALA A 124 2.01 -15.43 25.30
CA ALA A 124 2.84 -16.20 24.36
C ALA A 124 1.96 -17.10 23.50
N TYR A 125 1.96 -16.83 22.19
CA TYR A 125 1.24 -17.56 21.15
C TYR A 125 2.18 -18.56 20.48
N ILE A 126 1.83 -19.84 20.57
CA ILE A 126 2.58 -20.92 19.94
C ILE A 126 1.68 -21.50 18.86
N ASN A 127 1.96 -21.14 17.60
CA ASN A 127 1.20 -21.59 16.45
C ASN A 127 1.87 -22.83 15.85
N VAL A 128 1.06 -23.85 15.57
CA VAL A 128 1.42 -24.98 14.72
C VAL A 128 0.66 -24.80 13.42
N VAL A 129 1.39 -24.58 12.35
CA VAL A 129 0.90 -24.26 11.01
C VAL A 129 1.12 -25.45 10.11
N ASP A 130 0.09 -25.86 9.39
CA ASP A 130 0.18 -26.96 8.42
C ASP A 130 0.70 -26.50 7.05
N SER A 131 0.88 -27.43 6.12
CA SER A 131 1.40 -27.15 4.77
C SER A 131 0.46 -26.32 3.89
N LEU A 132 -0.82 -26.23 4.28
CA LEU A 132 -1.84 -25.43 3.59
C LEU A 132 -2.07 -24.07 4.27
N GLY A 133 -1.38 -23.80 5.39
CA GLY A 133 -1.42 -22.53 6.12
C GLY A 133 -2.49 -22.44 7.22
N ASP A 134 -3.25 -23.51 7.47
CA ASP A 134 -4.16 -23.54 8.62
C ASP A 134 -3.36 -23.69 9.92
N LYS A 135 -3.82 -23.01 10.97
CA LYS A 135 -3.10 -22.91 12.23
C LYS A 135 -3.93 -23.26 13.44
N ILE A 136 -3.29 -23.90 14.41
CA ILE A 136 -3.77 -24.04 15.78
C ILE A 136 -2.84 -23.28 16.71
N ALA A 137 -3.41 -22.52 17.66
CA ALA A 137 -2.65 -21.65 18.55
C ALA A 137 -2.82 -22.06 20.02
N PHE A 138 -1.70 -22.18 20.73
CA PHE A 138 -1.67 -22.31 22.19
C PHE A 138 -1.27 -20.97 22.80
N ILE A 139 -2.02 -20.53 23.81
CA ILE A 139 -1.79 -19.24 24.46
C ILE A 139 -1.38 -19.49 25.91
N PHE A 140 -0.19 -19.01 26.27
CA PHE A 140 0.34 -19.07 27.62
C PHE A 140 0.51 -17.67 28.20
N ASP A 141 0.09 -17.47 29.45
CA ASP A 141 0.41 -16.26 30.21
C ASP A 141 1.85 -16.39 30.75
N VAL A 142 2.73 -15.47 30.35
CA VAL A 142 4.15 -15.44 30.72
C VAL A 142 4.47 -14.08 31.32
N THR A 143 5.25 -14.05 32.40
CA THR A 143 5.65 -12.81 33.08
C THR A 143 7.13 -12.55 32.86
N VAL A 144 7.49 -11.39 32.32
CA VAL A 144 8.87 -11.04 31.99
C VAL A 144 9.22 -9.68 32.54
N TYR A 145 10.02 -9.66 33.63
CA TYR A 145 10.41 -8.43 34.29
C TYR A 145 11.61 -7.75 33.60
N PRO A 146 11.73 -6.41 33.71
CA PRO A 146 12.96 -5.73 33.35
C PRO A 146 14.10 -6.13 34.31
N PRO A 147 15.36 -6.13 33.87
CA PRO A 147 16.51 -6.35 34.74
C PRO A 147 16.55 -5.38 35.93
N ALA A 148 16.94 -5.88 37.11
CA ALA A 148 17.09 -5.09 38.33
C ALA A 148 18.39 -4.27 38.36
N ILE A 149 18.74 -3.67 37.22
CA ILE A 149 19.97 -2.89 37.01
C ILE A 149 19.58 -1.42 36.80
N PRO A 150 20.35 -0.45 37.32
CA PRO A 150 20.16 0.97 37.04
C PRO A 150 20.20 1.27 35.53
N ALA A 151 19.43 2.27 35.09
CA ALA A 151 19.37 2.65 33.68
C ALA A 151 20.75 3.02 33.10
N SER A 152 21.64 3.65 33.88
CA SER A 152 22.99 4.03 33.45
C SER A 152 23.90 2.84 33.14
N GLU A 153 23.90 1.82 34.01
CA GLU A 153 24.69 0.59 33.83
C GLU A 153 24.13 -0.26 32.68
N LEU A 154 22.81 -0.32 32.56
CA LEU A 154 22.17 -0.96 31.42
C LEU A 154 22.62 -0.32 30.10
N LEU A 155 22.54 1.01 29.97
CA LEU A 155 22.90 1.69 28.71
C LEU A 155 24.36 1.42 28.29
N ALA A 156 25.28 1.32 29.24
CA ALA A 156 26.66 0.93 28.97
C ALA A 156 26.73 -0.49 28.39
N GLY A 157 26.10 -1.47 29.05
CA GLY A 157 26.04 -2.85 28.54
C GLY A 157 25.34 -2.96 27.18
N ILE A 158 24.32 -2.14 26.92
CA ILE A 158 23.64 -2.09 25.62
C ILE A 158 24.55 -1.50 24.54
N SER A 159 25.33 -0.45 24.85
CA SER A 159 26.34 0.08 23.92
C SER A 159 27.36 -0.99 23.58
N ASP A 160 27.87 -1.71 24.57
CA ASP A 160 28.83 -2.80 24.37
C ASP A 160 28.24 -3.93 23.51
N ILE A 161 26.94 -4.18 23.62
CA ILE A 161 26.23 -5.14 22.77
C ILE A 161 26.21 -4.67 21.31
N MET A 162 25.95 -3.39 21.06
CA MET A 162 25.84 -2.84 19.71
C MET A 162 27.17 -2.48 19.04
N ASP A 163 28.20 -2.16 19.83
CA ASP A 163 29.58 -1.94 19.35
C ASP A 163 30.30 -3.25 19.00
N GLY A 164 29.59 -4.39 19.15
CA GLY A 164 30.08 -5.71 18.78
C GLY A 164 31.04 -6.33 19.80
N THR A 165 31.23 -5.70 20.95
CA THR A 165 32.03 -6.20 22.08
C THR A 165 31.33 -7.31 22.88
N SER A 166 30.01 -7.46 22.74
CA SER A 166 29.28 -8.63 23.23
C SER A 166 29.38 -9.81 22.26
N ASP A 167 29.74 -10.99 22.78
CA ASP A 167 29.83 -12.21 21.97
C ASP A 167 28.49 -12.62 21.33
N LYS A 168 27.33 -12.44 21.98
CA LYS A 168 26.08 -13.09 21.53
C LYS A 168 25.44 -12.46 20.28
N LEU A 169 25.20 -11.15 20.25
CA LEU A 169 24.69 -10.47 19.04
C LEU A 169 25.71 -10.57 17.91
N SER A 170 27.00 -10.34 18.20
CA SER A 170 28.10 -10.52 17.25
C SER A 170 28.18 -11.94 16.70
N GLN A 171 27.95 -12.97 17.51
CA GLN A 171 27.93 -14.36 17.08
C GLN A 171 26.75 -14.64 16.14
N HIS A 172 25.54 -14.16 16.47
CA HIS A 172 24.38 -14.30 15.60
C HIS A 172 24.61 -13.62 14.24
N LEU A 173 25.16 -12.41 14.23
CA LEU A 173 25.49 -11.67 13.01
C LEU A 173 26.59 -12.39 12.19
N LYS A 174 27.67 -12.85 12.83
CA LYS A 174 28.77 -13.57 12.17
C LYS A 174 28.35 -14.94 11.62
N SER A 175 27.44 -15.64 12.31
CA SER A 175 26.93 -16.94 11.89
C SER A 175 25.79 -16.84 10.87
N GLY A 176 25.37 -15.63 10.49
CA GLY A 176 24.21 -15.40 9.62
C GLY A 176 22.86 -15.78 10.24
N ASN A 177 22.78 -15.96 11.56
CA ASN A 177 21.54 -16.28 12.27
C ASN A 177 20.74 -15.00 12.55
N GLN A 178 20.09 -14.48 11.52
CA GLN A 178 19.32 -13.23 11.57
C GLN A 178 18.16 -13.28 12.56
N GLN A 179 17.42 -14.40 12.62
CA GLN A 179 16.32 -14.59 13.56
C GLN A 179 16.77 -14.52 15.04
N GLY A 180 17.93 -15.10 15.36
CA GLY A 180 18.55 -14.97 16.68
C GLY A 180 18.98 -13.53 16.99
N ALA A 181 19.54 -12.83 16.00
CA ALA A 181 19.89 -11.42 16.13
C ALA A 181 18.64 -10.54 16.33
N ALA A 182 17.57 -10.76 15.55
CA ALA A 182 16.30 -10.04 15.65
C ALA A 182 15.65 -10.20 17.03
N THR A 183 15.57 -11.44 17.54
CA THR A 183 15.04 -11.70 18.89
C THR A 183 15.88 -11.02 19.98
N THR A 184 17.21 -11.02 19.82
CA THR A 184 18.11 -10.34 20.77
C THR A 184 17.88 -8.82 20.75
N LEU A 185 17.80 -8.21 19.56
CA LEU A 185 17.53 -6.77 19.41
C LEU A 185 16.13 -6.39 19.90
N MET A 186 15.14 -7.25 19.69
CA MET A 186 13.78 -7.09 20.22
C MET A 186 13.79 -7.08 21.77
N CYS A 187 14.49 -8.02 22.40
CA CYS A 187 14.61 -8.04 23.85
C CYS A 187 15.35 -6.79 24.36
N LEU A 188 16.47 -6.42 23.72
CA LEU A 188 17.25 -5.22 24.02
C LEU A 188 16.40 -3.95 23.99
N THR A 189 15.65 -3.73 22.90
CA THR A 189 14.78 -2.56 22.72
C THR A 189 13.64 -2.51 23.72
N SER A 190 13.07 -3.66 24.08
CA SER A 190 12.04 -3.70 25.13
C SER A 190 12.59 -3.28 26.49
N VAL A 191 13.82 -3.68 26.82
CA VAL A 191 14.50 -3.33 28.07
C VAL A 191 14.86 -1.84 28.07
N MET A 192 15.36 -1.32 26.95
CA MET A 192 15.56 0.12 26.75
C MET A 192 14.28 0.91 27.03
N ASN A 193 13.15 0.47 26.47
CA ASN A 193 11.88 1.15 26.66
C ASN A 193 11.39 1.09 28.11
N ALA A 194 11.51 -0.07 28.77
CA ALA A 194 11.11 -0.22 30.16
C ALA A 194 11.91 0.70 31.10
N LYS A 195 13.20 0.92 30.81
CA LYS A 195 14.06 1.80 31.62
C LYS A 195 13.90 3.29 31.34
N ASN A 196 13.14 3.69 30.32
CA ASN A 196 12.78 5.10 30.16
C ASN A 196 12.03 5.61 31.38
N GLU A 197 11.10 4.81 31.93
CA GLU A 197 10.32 5.21 33.12
C GLU A 197 11.21 5.36 34.36
N ASP A 198 12.17 4.46 34.56
CA ASP A 198 13.15 4.52 35.67
C ASP A 198 14.03 5.78 35.57
N ALA A 199 14.49 6.14 34.37
CA ALA A 199 15.32 7.32 34.14
C ALA A 199 14.54 8.65 34.19
N GLU A 200 13.26 8.63 33.83
CA GLU A 200 12.36 9.79 33.85
C GLU A 200 11.61 9.98 35.17
N GLY A 201 11.92 9.18 36.20
CA GLY A 201 11.27 9.23 37.51
C GLY A 201 11.19 10.64 38.11
N ALA A 202 10.29 10.82 39.08
CA ALA A 202 9.92 12.13 39.65
C ALA A 202 11.10 12.96 40.19
N ASN A 203 12.24 12.32 40.48
CA ASN A 203 13.43 12.95 41.06
C ASN A 203 14.54 13.28 40.04
N ALA A 204 14.39 12.91 38.76
CA ALA A 204 15.43 13.13 37.74
C ALA A 204 15.48 14.59 37.27
N THR A 205 16.67 15.18 37.23
CA THR A 205 16.88 16.56 36.76
C THR A 205 16.66 16.68 35.24
N SER A 206 16.37 17.90 34.76
CA SER A 206 16.21 18.17 33.33
C SER A 206 17.48 17.84 32.52
N GLU A 207 18.65 18.01 33.12
CA GLU A 207 19.94 17.73 32.49
C GLU A 207 20.19 16.22 32.36
N GLU A 208 19.90 15.45 33.42
CA GLU A 208 19.99 13.98 33.39
C GLU A 208 19.04 13.35 32.37
N ARG A 209 17.79 13.85 32.29
CA ARG A 209 16.82 13.39 31.28
C ARG A 209 17.30 13.67 29.86
N THR A 210 17.86 14.86 29.63
CA THR A 210 18.38 15.24 28.31
C THR A 210 19.60 14.38 27.92
N ALA A 211 20.50 14.12 28.87
CA ALA A 211 21.66 13.26 28.64
C ALA A 211 21.26 11.80 28.39
N PHE A 212 20.29 11.28 29.14
CA PHE A 212 19.72 9.95 28.95
C PHE A 212 19.05 9.81 27.58
N ASN A 213 18.20 10.76 27.19
CA ASN A 213 17.52 10.75 25.90
C ASN A 213 18.51 10.80 24.73
N ARG A 214 19.61 11.56 24.87
CA ARG A 214 20.68 11.60 23.86
C ARG A 214 21.34 10.24 23.66
N ARG A 215 21.75 9.58 24.76
CA ARG A 215 22.34 8.23 24.70
C ARG A 215 21.35 7.22 24.11
N MET A 216 20.10 7.27 24.53
CA MET A 216 19.03 6.42 23.99
C MET A 216 18.82 6.63 22.49
N ALA A 217 18.94 7.85 22.00
CA ALA A 217 18.85 8.15 20.57
C ALA A 217 20.04 7.57 19.80
N GLU A 218 21.27 7.76 20.28
CA GLU A 218 22.49 7.17 19.70
C GLU A 218 22.40 5.64 19.60
N LEU A 219 21.95 4.99 20.67
CA LEU A 219 21.77 3.55 20.72
C LEU A 219 20.72 3.07 19.70
N ARG A 220 19.61 3.78 19.54
CA ARG A 220 18.61 3.45 18.52
C ARG A 220 19.11 3.67 17.10
N THR A 221 19.96 4.67 16.86
CA THR A 221 20.61 4.86 15.55
C THR A 221 21.49 3.68 15.20
N LYS A 222 22.36 3.22 16.13
CA LYS A 222 23.19 2.01 15.93
C LYS A 222 22.34 0.78 15.65
N LEU A 223 21.22 0.62 16.35
CA LEU A 223 20.29 -0.49 16.11
C LEU A 223 19.73 -0.48 14.68
N VAL A 224 19.36 0.69 14.15
CA VAL A 224 18.88 0.83 12.76
C VAL A 224 19.95 0.41 11.77
N GLU A 225 21.21 0.76 12.01
CA GLU A 225 22.33 0.35 11.15
C GLU A 225 22.50 -1.17 11.13
N VAL A 226 22.38 -1.84 12.28
CA VAL A 226 22.43 -3.31 12.37
C VAL A 226 21.26 -3.94 11.63
N VAL A 227 20.04 -3.44 11.86
CA VAL A 227 18.82 -3.98 11.23
C VAL A 227 18.80 -3.72 9.72
N ALA A 228 19.38 -2.61 9.25
CA ALA A 228 19.47 -2.30 7.82
C ALA A 228 20.31 -3.32 7.03
N ASN A 229 21.15 -4.11 7.72
CA ASN A 229 21.97 -5.16 7.12
C ASN A 229 21.30 -6.55 7.15
N PHE A 230 20.06 -6.67 7.66
CA PHE A 230 19.33 -7.94 7.61
C PHE A 230 18.88 -8.25 6.19
N SER A 231 18.95 -9.53 5.83
CA SER A 231 18.51 -10.05 4.53
C SER A 231 17.02 -10.35 4.62
N LEU A 232 16.28 -10.00 3.57
CA LEU A 232 14.83 -10.17 3.54
C LEU A 232 14.50 -11.23 2.49
N ASN A 233 14.40 -12.49 2.92
CA ASN A 233 14.20 -13.63 2.02
C ASN A 233 12.78 -14.20 2.11
N SER A 234 12.08 -14.00 3.23
CA SER A 234 10.69 -14.41 3.43
C SER A 234 9.81 -13.29 4.01
N PRO A 235 8.47 -13.41 3.91
CA PRO A 235 7.54 -12.49 4.58
C PRO A 235 7.77 -12.38 6.09
N GLU A 236 8.18 -13.48 6.72
CA GLU A 236 8.46 -13.54 8.16
C GLU A 236 9.76 -12.79 8.52
N ASP A 237 10.80 -12.84 7.69
CA ASP A 237 12.02 -12.02 7.87
C ASP A 237 11.67 -10.52 7.89
N LEU A 238 10.80 -10.10 6.97
CA LEU A 238 10.31 -8.73 6.89
C LEU A 238 9.48 -8.36 8.12
N GLU A 239 8.64 -9.27 8.60
CA GLU A 239 7.84 -9.06 9.80
C GLU A 239 8.72 -8.88 11.04
N GLN A 240 9.68 -9.79 11.28
CA GLN A 240 10.61 -9.69 12.40
C GLN A 240 11.43 -8.40 12.37
N THR A 241 11.93 -8.02 11.19
CA THR A 241 12.69 -6.77 10.99
C THR A 241 11.84 -5.55 11.36
N ASN A 242 10.58 -5.51 10.90
CA ASN A 242 9.66 -4.43 11.21
C ASN A 242 9.27 -4.39 12.69
N ASP A 243 9.08 -5.55 13.31
CA ASP A 243 8.76 -5.66 14.73
C ASP A 243 9.91 -5.10 15.59
N VAL A 244 11.17 -5.41 15.24
CA VAL A 244 12.34 -4.84 15.93
C VAL A 244 12.34 -3.31 15.82
N LEU A 245 12.11 -2.75 14.63
CA LEU A 245 12.08 -1.30 14.44
C LEU A 245 10.91 -0.64 15.19
N ARG A 246 9.73 -1.28 15.23
CA ARG A 246 8.57 -0.75 15.94
C ARG A 246 8.77 -0.74 17.44
N THR A 247 9.34 -1.81 18.00
CA THR A 247 9.68 -1.85 19.41
C THR A 247 10.81 -0.87 19.71
N ALA A 248 11.78 -0.70 18.82
CA ALA A 248 12.81 0.32 18.99
C ALA A 248 12.21 1.73 19.06
N PHE A 249 11.22 2.06 18.23
CA PHE A 249 10.65 3.41 18.13
C PHE A 249 9.18 3.44 18.52
N PRO A 250 8.86 3.44 19.83
CA PRO A 250 7.48 3.49 20.26
C PRO A 250 6.88 4.88 19.98
N PRO A 251 5.58 4.95 19.64
CA PRO A 251 4.93 6.16 19.13
C PRO A 251 4.90 7.33 20.13
N ASP A 252 5.06 7.06 21.42
CA ASP A 252 5.12 8.05 22.51
C ASP A 252 6.51 8.66 22.71
N ARG A 253 7.58 8.07 22.15
CA ARG A 253 9.00 8.47 22.35
C ARG A 253 9.68 8.98 21.09
N THR A 254 8.98 9.85 20.38
CA THR A 254 9.45 10.49 19.14
C THR A 254 10.67 11.40 19.34
N ASP A 255 10.95 11.83 20.57
CA ASP A 255 12.11 12.65 20.94
C ASP A 255 13.44 11.87 20.86
N GLN A 256 13.40 10.54 20.95
CA GLN A 256 14.57 9.66 20.95
C GLN A 256 14.85 8.98 19.59
N ILE A 257 14.26 9.49 18.50
CA ILE A 257 14.55 9.06 17.12
C ILE A 257 15.67 9.95 16.59
N THR A 258 16.83 9.41 16.20
CA THR A 258 17.86 10.13 15.42
C THR A 258 18.02 9.43 14.08
N VAL A 259 17.19 9.82 13.11
CA VAL A 259 17.40 9.48 11.69
C VAL A 259 17.76 10.77 10.99
N ASN A 260 18.82 10.71 10.18
CA ASN A 260 19.52 11.85 9.59
C ASN A 260 18.60 13.01 9.18
N ALA A 261 18.88 14.16 9.80
CA ALA A 261 18.19 15.44 9.78
C ALA A 261 16.92 15.51 10.65
N GLN A 262 17.12 15.92 11.91
CA GLN A 262 16.07 16.51 12.74
C GLN A 262 16.49 17.91 13.16
N GLY A 263 15.69 18.89 12.80
CA GLY A 263 15.63 20.13 13.57
C GLY A 263 14.62 19.95 14.69
N VAL A 264 15.01 20.25 15.92
CA VAL A 264 14.10 20.49 17.04
C VAL A 264 14.31 21.96 17.41
N ARG A 265 13.26 22.78 17.34
CA ARG A 265 13.34 24.20 17.75
C ARG A 265 12.36 24.44 18.90
N LEU A 266 12.92 24.87 20.04
CA LEU A 266 12.18 25.26 21.24
C LEU A 266 11.82 26.75 21.11
N ASN A 267 10.59 27.12 21.47
CA ASN A 267 10.05 28.44 21.15
C ASN A 267 10.83 29.58 21.84
N GLY A 268 11.13 30.65 21.08
CA GLY A 268 11.92 31.81 21.53
C GLY A 268 12.33 32.84 20.46
N SER A 269 12.00 32.62 19.17
CA SER A 269 12.32 33.54 18.07
C SER A 269 11.04 33.89 17.29
N ASN A 270 10.84 35.17 16.96
CA ASN A 270 9.65 35.69 16.26
C ASN A 270 9.59 35.35 14.75
N ASP A 271 10.26 34.30 14.29
CA ASP A 271 10.46 34.00 12.87
C ASP A 271 9.81 32.67 12.45
N SER A 272 9.57 32.52 11.14
CA SER A 272 9.18 31.25 10.52
C SER A 272 10.22 30.15 10.81
N VAL A 273 9.75 28.91 10.94
CA VAL A 273 10.61 27.75 11.25
C VAL A 273 10.81 26.93 9.99
N SER A 274 12.05 26.87 9.51
CA SER A 274 12.43 26.01 8.39
C SER A 274 13.27 24.82 8.85
N PHE A 275 12.99 23.67 8.25
CA PHE A 275 13.71 22.41 8.39
C PHE A 275 14.28 22.07 7.02
N GLN A 276 15.57 21.78 6.93
CA GLN A 276 16.22 21.41 5.68
C GLN A 276 16.99 20.10 5.86
N SER A 277 16.86 19.22 4.87
CA SER A 277 17.52 17.92 4.78
C SER A 277 17.85 17.58 3.33
N ALA A 278 18.76 16.64 3.13
CA ALA A 278 18.95 16.00 1.83
C ALA A 278 17.66 15.30 1.33
N LEU A 279 16.81 14.88 2.26
CA LEU A 279 15.56 14.14 2.01
C LEU A 279 14.32 15.04 1.84
N GLY A 280 14.47 16.36 1.93
CA GLY A 280 13.36 17.30 1.82
C GLY A 280 13.53 18.55 2.69
N ASP A 281 12.58 19.46 2.59
CA ASP A 281 12.52 20.65 3.43
C ASP A 281 11.08 20.93 3.86
N ALA A 282 10.91 21.63 4.98
CA ALA A 282 9.60 22.04 5.49
C ALA A 282 9.72 23.43 6.11
N SER A 283 8.81 24.33 5.80
CA SER A 283 8.75 25.70 6.30
C SER A 283 7.38 25.97 6.90
N LEU A 284 7.35 26.21 8.21
CA LEU A 284 6.14 26.52 8.97
C LEU A 284 6.04 28.01 9.26
N PRO A 285 4.81 28.58 9.20
CA PRO A 285 4.54 29.92 9.69
C PRO A 285 4.70 29.97 11.22
N GLN A 286 4.61 31.16 11.78
CA GLN A 286 4.68 31.37 13.23
C GLN A 286 3.53 30.64 13.94
N LEU A 287 3.84 29.61 14.73
CA LEU A 287 2.86 28.84 15.47
C LEU A 287 2.62 29.47 16.86
N SER A 288 1.54 30.23 16.99
CA SER A 288 1.20 30.89 18.25
C SER A 288 0.66 29.87 19.28
N GLY A 289 1.27 29.85 20.47
CA GLY A 289 0.78 29.07 21.61
C GLY A 289 1.17 27.59 21.64
N CYS A 290 2.14 27.14 20.83
CA CYS A 290 2.76 25.81 20.94
C CYS A 290 4.18 25.91 21.54
N ASP A 291 4.58 24.90 22.31
CA ASP A 291 5.86 24.88 23.03
C ASP A 291 7.03 24.43 22.13
N SER A 292 6.79 23.46 21.24
CA SER A 292 7.81 22.95 20.31
C SER A 292 7.21 22.30 19.07
N VAL A 293 7.94 22.36 17.96
CA VAL A 293 7.65 21.61 16.74
C VAL A 293 8.85 20.76 16.34
N LYS A 294 8.57 19.51 15.95
CA LYS A 294 9.57 18.55 15.51
C LYS A 294 9.22 18.05 14.12
N ALA A 295 10.20 18.04 13.23
CA ALA A 295 10.11 17.45 11.90
C ALA A 295 11.22 16.43 11.70
N VAL A 296 10.88 15.30 11.08
CA VAL A 296 11.80 14.19 10.79
C VAL A 296 11.59 13.74 9.36
N PHE A 297 12.67 13.57 8.60
CA PHE A 297 12.62 13.02 7.25
C PHE A 297 13.12 11.58 7.27
N SER A 298 12.38 10.68 6.63
CA SER A 298 12.78 9.28 6.46
C SER A 298 12.93 8.97 4.97
N GLY A 299 14.09 8.46 4.55
CA GLY A 299 14.38 8.17 3.15
C GLY A 299 13.53 7.04 2.55
N ARG A 300 12.96 6.19 3.41
CA ARG A 300 11.97 5.17 3.04
C ARG A 300 10.71 5.36 3.88
N SER A 301 9.56 4.93 3.35
CA SER A 301 8.34 4.87 4.17
C SER A 301 8.59 3.98 5.40
N PRO A 302 8.41 4.49 6.64
CA PRO A 302 8.52 3.67 7.85
C PRO A 302 7.31 2.71 8.01
N TYR A 303 6.32 2.80 7.12
CA TYR A 303 5.10 2.00 7.11
C TYR A 303 5.11 1.05 5.91
N VAL A 304 5.78 -0.11 6.05
CA VAL A 304 6.25 -0.96 4.93
C VAL A 304 5.28 -2.08 4.52
N TRP A 305 4.12 -2.23 5.19
CA TRP A 305 3.20 -3.36 4.95
C TRP A 305 2.31 -3.24 3.69
N GLN A 306 2.72 -2.49 2.67
CA GLN A 306 1.87 -2.17 1.52
C GLN A 306 2.41 -2.73 0.18
N PRO A 307 1.52 -2.99 -0.79
CA PRO A 307 1.93 -3.17 -2.18
C PRO A 307 2.72 -1.94 -2.66
N LYS A 308 3.72 -2.19 -3.52
CA LYS A 308 4.85 -1.32 -3.93
C LYS A 308 4.56 0.15 -4.37
N THR A 309 3.35 0.68 -4.32
CA THR A 309 2.96 1.82 -5.18
C THR A 309 2.34 3.04 -4.50
N SER A 310 2.12 3.06 -3.17
CA SER A 310 1.40 4.21 -2.58
C SER A 310 2.26 5.47 -2.43
N VAL A 311 3.51 5.36 -1.97
CA VAL A 311 4.41 6.51 -1.74
C VAL A 311 5.77 6.27 -2.39
N ALA A 312 6.20 7.22 -3.24
CA ALA A 312 7.40 7.16 -4.07
C ALA A 312 8.39 8.30 -3.74
N SER A 313 8.32 8.84 -2.52
CA SER A 313 9.21 9.87 -1.99
C SER A 313 9.68 9.52 -0.57
N PRO A 314 10.66 10.26 -0.01
CA PRO A 314 10.89 10.27 1.42
C PRO A 314 9.61 10.68 2.17
N VAL A 315 9.52 10.31 3.44
CA VAL A 315 8.38 10.61 4.30
C VAL A 315 8.77 11.71 5.28
N LEU A 316 7.95 12.77 5.35
CA LEU A 316 8.02 13.80 6.37
C LEU A 316 7.10 13.42 7.54
N MET A 317 7.67 13.27 8.72
CA MET A 317 6.93 13.11 9.98
C MET A 317 7.03 14.41 10.76
N ILE A 318 5.91 15.10 10.96
CA ILE A 318 5.89 16.41 11.61
C ILE A 318 4.84 16.46 12.73
N ASP A 319 5.25 16.92 13.90
CA ASP A 319 4.42 16.97 15.10
C ASP A 319 4.66 18.25 15.92
N LYS A 320 3.66 18.63 16.73
CA LYS A 320 3.66 19.82 17.58
C LYS A 320 3.27 19.47 19.02
N ARG A 321 4.00 20.00 20.01
CA ARG A 321 3.71 19.79 21.44
C ARG A 321 3.36 21.10 22.15
N GLY A 322 2.56 20.99 23.22
CA GLY A 322 2.29 22.10 24.14
C GLY A 322 1.31 23.15 23.63
N CYS A 323 0.53 22.86 22.60
CA CYS A 323 -0.38 23.82 22.00
C CYS A 323 -1.57 24.14 22.93
N ARG A 324 -1.72 25.40 23.38
CA ARG A 324 -2.87 25.83 24.19
C ARG A 324 -4.15 25.83 23.35
N SER A 325 -5.08 24.96 23.70
CA SER A 325 -6.45 24.99 23.18
C SER A 325 -7.16 26.25 23.68
N ARG A 326 -7.39 27.25 22.81
CA ARG A 326 -8.43 28.26 23.09
C ARG A 326 -9.79 27.61 22.86
N ARG A 327 -10.63 27.61 23.88
CA ARG A 327 -12.05 27.24 23.77
C ARG A 327 -12.74 28.13 22.71
N ALA A 328 -13.46 27.47 21.80
CA ALA A 328 -14.54 27.98 20.94
C ALA A 328 -14.21 29.13 19.95
N ALA A 329 -13.71 28.76 18.78
CA ALA A 329 -14.17 29.29 17.50
C ALA A 329 -14.09 28.13 16.49
N ALA A 330 -15.06 28.03 15.57
CA ALA A 330 -14.95 27.12 14.42
C ALA A 330 -13.55 27.24 13.79
N PRO A 331 -12.96 26.15 13.26
CA PRO A 331 -11.60 26.17 12.73
C PRO A 331 -11.56 27.18 11.58
N SER A 332 -11.15 28.41 11.87
CA SER A 332 -10.70 29.34 10.87
C SER A 332 -9.47 28.68 10.27
N SER A 333 -9.60 28.18 9.05
CA SER A 333 -8.53 28.08 8.07
C SER A 333 -7.36 29.04 8.36
N SER A 334 -6.12 28.59 8.20
CA SER A 334 -5.02 29.35 7.54
C SER A 334 -3.62 29.34 8.17
N GLU A 335 -3.23 28.32 8.96
CA GLU A 335 -1.80 28.07 9.15
C GLU A 335 -1.41 26.78 8.43
N SER A 336 -1.40 26.86 7.09
CA SER A 336 -0.74 25.85 6.27
C SER A 336 0.77 26.06 6.31
N PHE A 337 1.51 24.97 6.18
CA PHE A 337 2.94 24.99 6.00
C PHE A 337 3.29 24.39 4.64
N THR A 338 4.48 24.73 4.15
CA THR A 338 4.97 24.24 2.87
C THR A 338 6.10 23.26 3.10
N PHE A 339 6.17 22.18 2.31
CA PHE A 339 7.28 21.24 2.36
C PHE A 339 7.62 20.74 0.95
N SER A 340 8.84 20.28 0.75
CA SER A 340 9.29 19.65 -0.48
C SER A 340 9.83 18.26 -0.19
N LEU A 341 9.51 17.31 -1.06
CA LEU A 341 10.02 15.95 -1.00
C LEU A 341 10.60 15.61 -2.38
N PRO A 342 11.87 15.17 -2.47
CA PRO A 342 12.45 14.80 -3.75
C PRO A 342 11.78 13.53 -4.29
N ALA A 343 11.59 13.48 -5.60
CA ALA A 343 11.12 12.28 -6.27
C ALA A 343 12.19 11.18 -6.18
N THR A 344 11.83 9.98 -5.73
CA THR A 344 12.80 8.86 -5.61
C THR A 344 12.72 7.85 -6.75
N ALA A 345 11.63 7.88 -7.54
CA ALA A 345 11.46 7.05 -8.71
C ALA A 345 11.46 7.92 -9.97
N VAL A 346 12.24 7.51 -10.97
CA VAL A 346 12.27 8.15 -12.29
C VAL A 346 11.22 7.45 -13.14
N GLY A 347 10.23 8.19 -13.63
CA GLY A 347 9.24 7.65 -14.56
C GLY A 347 9.91 7.09 -15.82
N GLU A 348 9.29 6.09 -16.44
CA GLU A 348 9.73 5.59 -17.74
C GLU A 348 9.68 6.73 -18.77
N LYS A 349 10.75 6.88 -19.56
CA LYS A 349 10.87 7.96 -20.55
C LYS A 349 10.77 7.39 -21.96
N ALA A 350 9.98 8.05 -22.79
CA ALA A 350 9.91 7.76 -24.21
C ALA A 350 11.10 8.42 -24.94
N VAL A 351 11.71 7.68 -25.87
CA VAL A 351 12.75 8.21 -26.76
C VAL A 351 12.10 8.64 -28.07
N VAL A 352 12.14 9.94 -28.34
CA VAL A 352 11.75 10.50 -29.63
C VAL A 352 13.02 10.63 -30.47
N ASN A 353 13.01 10.07 -31.67
CA ASN A 353 14.11 10.20 -32.63
C ASN A 353 13.54 10.13 -34.05
N ALA A 354 13.28 11.30 -34.63
CA ALA A 354 12.74 11.43 -35.98
C ALA A 354 12.91 12.88 -36.49
N THR A 355 12.67 13.11 -37.78
CA THR A 355 12.68 14.44 -38.41
C THR A 355 11.25 14.97 -38.52
N PRO A 356 10.90 16.09 -37.85
CA PRO A 356 9.57 16.66 -37.96
C PRO A 356 9.30 17.25 -39.36
N THR A 357 8.05 17.23 -39.78
CA THR A 357 7.63 17.70 -41.11
C THR A 357 7.05 19.12 -41.09
N ASP A 358 6.66 19.62 -39.92
CA ASP A 358 6.05 20.94 -39.74
C ASP A 358 7.04 22.09 -39.99
N ARG A 359 6.50 23.30 -40.22
CA ARG A 359 7.25 24.54 -40.45
C ARG A 359 8.26 24.83 -39.34
N TRP A 360 7.89 24.58 -38.09
CA TRP A 360 8.74 24.86 -36.93
C TRP A 360 9.62 23.68 -36.54
N LEU A 361 9.67 22.62 -37.36
CA LEU A 361 10.42 21.39 -37.08
C LEU A 361 10.22 20.91 -35.62
N SER A 362 8.96 20.95 -35.16
CA SER A 362 8.57 20.66 -33.78
C SER A 362 7.87 19.32 -33.68
N PHE A 363 8.10 18.59 -32.60
CA PHE A 363 7.25 17.47 -32.18
C PHE A 363 6.28 17.92 -31.10
N TYR A 364 5.04 17.46 -31.17
CA TYR A 364 3.98 17.87 -30.26
C TYR A 364 3.48 16.68 -29.45
N HIS A 365 3.35 16.87 -28.14
CA HIS A 365 2.75 15.92 -27.20
C HIS A 365 1.47 16.51 -26.63
N SER A 366 0.43 15.69 -26.45
CA SER A 366 -0.81 16.10 -25.78
C SER A 366 -0.96 15.38 -24.45
N VAL A 367 -1.26 16.12 -23.39
CA VAL A 367 -1.44 15.57 -22.05
C VAL A 367 -2.61 16.23 -21.35
N ASN A 368 -3.47 15.40 -20.76
CA ASN A 368 -4.61 15.86 -19.96
C ASN A 368 -4.27 15.75 -18.46
N VAL A 369 -4.28 16.89 -17.75
CA VAL A 369 -3.93 16.95 -16.32
C VAL A 369 -5.20 17.24 -15.52
N THR A 370 -5.84 16.17 -15.04
CA THR A 370 -7.15 16.23 -14.37
C THR A 370 -7.07 16.46 -12.86
N PHE A 371 -5.93 16.17 -12.22
CA PHE A 371 -5.70 16.40 -10.79
C PHE A 371 -4.21 16.53 -10.47
N GLY A 372 -3.88 17.16 -9.34
CA GLY A 372 -2.50 17.30 -8.86
C GLY A 372 -1.64 18.20 -9.74
N VAL A 373 -0.33 17.89 -9.80
CA VAL A 373 0.64 18.58 -10.63
C VAL A 373 1.38 17.53 -11.47
N LEU A 374 1.55 17.81 -12.75
CA LEU A 374 2.27 16.96 -13.69
C LEU A 374 3.69 17.51 -13.90
N GLU A 375 4.70 16.71 -13.63
CA GLU A 375 6.06 16.97 -14.05
C GLU A 375 6.29 16.44 -15.46
N VAL A 376 6.78 17.32 -16.32
CA VAL A 376 7.21 17.03 -17.68
C VAL A 376 8.72 17.12 -17.72
N THR A 377 9.37 16.05 -18.19
CA THR A 377 10.82 15.98 -18.35
C THR A 377 11.16 15.92 -19.83
N VAL A 378 11.98 16.86 -20.31
CA VAL A 378 12.49 16.90 -21.68
C VAL A 378 14.01 17.01 -21.64
N LEU A 379 14.71 15.95 -22.04
CA LEU A 379 16.18 15.93 -22.03
C LEU A 379 16.74 15.65 -23.43
N PRO A 380 17.71 16.45 -23.91
CA PRO A 380 18.36 16.18 -25.18
C PRO A 380 19.20 14.90 -25.08
N ILE A 381 19.11 14.04 -26.09
CA ILE A 381 19.98 12.85 -26.20
C ILE A 381 21.38 13.26 -26.64
N ASN A 382 21.47 14.27 -27.51
CA ASN A 382 22.73 14.84 -27.95
C ASN A 382 22.94 16.20 -27.27
N VAL A 383 24.02 16.32 -26.48
CA VAL A 383 24.31 17.51 -25.68
C VAL A 383 24.55 18.77 -26.54
N SER A 384 24.89 18.59 -27.82
CA SER A 384 25.03 19.70 -28.77
C SER A 384 23.71 20.27 -29.30
N HIS A 385 22.59 19.58 -29.09
CA HIS A 385 21.27 19.99 -29.53
C HIS A 385 20.53 20.69 -28.39
N ALA A 386 20.60 22.03 -28.35
CA ALA A 386 19.80 22.82 -27.41
C ALA A 386 18.31 22.77 -27.80
N LEU A 387 17.44 22.46 -26.84
CA LEU A 387 16.00 22.31 -27.04
C LEU A 387 15.22 23.50 -26.45
N GLN A 388 14.15 23.89 -27.14
CA GLN A 388 13.13 24.83 -26.67
C GLN A 388 11.81 24.08 -26.51
N VAL A 389 11.11 24.36 -25.40
CA VAL A 389 9.84 23.74 -25.08
C VAL A 389 8.77 24.80 -24.91
N PHE A 390 7.72 24.71 -25.71
CA PHE A 390 6.56 25.60 -25.64
C PHE A 390 5.33 24.81 -25.22
N VAL A 391 4.52 25.38 -24.33
CA VAL A 391 3.27 24.74 -23.89
C VAL A 391 2.10 25.67 -24.17
N GLN A 392 0.98 25.12 -24.64
CA GLN A 392 -0.25 25.85 -24.89
C GLN A 392 -1.47 24.99 -24.49
N LEU A 393 -2.60 25.63 -24.14
CA LEU A 393 -3.86 24.95 -23.83
C LEU A 393 -4.72 24.82 -25.09
N ASP A 394 -5.26 23.63 -25.34
CA ASP A 394 -6.23 23.30 -26.39
C ASP A 394 -5.81 23.55 -27.85
N ARG A 395 -4.59 24.04 -28.08
CA ARG A 395 -4.01 24.33 -29.40
C ARG A 395 -2.54 23.98 -29.43
N LEU A 396 -2.02 23.69 -30.63
CA LEU A 396 -0.59 23.45 -30.83
C LEU A 396 0.21 24.73 -30.54
N PRO A 397 1.24 24.68 -29.67
CA PRO A 397 2.08 25.83 -29.38
C PRO A 397 2.98 26.16 -30.57
N THR A 398 3.30 27.43 -30.76
CA THR A 398 4.33 27.87 -31.73
C THR A 398 5.30 28.82 -31.04
N PRO A 399 6.49 29.07 -31.63
CA PRO A 399 7.42 30.07 -31.08
C PRO A 399 6.83 31.48 -30.96
N LEU A 400 5.74 31.76 -31.67
CA LEU A 400 5.04 33.05 -31.67
C LEU A 400 3.79 33.05 -30.77
N GLU A 401 3.23 31.88 -30.44
CA GLU A 401 1.99 31.74 -29.67
C GLU A 401 2.11 30.57 -28.69
N TYR A 402 2.42 30.89 -27.42
CA TYR A 402 2.58 29.92 -26.34
C TYR A 402 2.10 30.50 -25.00
N LEU A 403 1.75 29.62 -24.07
CA LEU A 403 1.42 29.96 -22.67
C LEU A 403 2.66 29.93 -21.78
N ILE A 404 3.51 28.90 -21.93
CA ILE A 404 4.73 28.70 -21.14
C ILE A 404 5.90 28.48 -22.10
N ASN A 405 7.01 29.19 -21.87
CA ASN A 405 8.30 28.94 -22.50
C ASN A 405 9.21 28.31 -21.45
N ALA A 406 9.38 26.99 -21.53
CA ALA A 406 10.17 26.22 -20.59
C ALA A 406 11.56 25.92 -21.16
N SER A 407 12.59 26.02 -20.31
CA SER A 407 13.92 25.51 -20.63
C SER A 407 13.93 23.98 -20.68
N GLN A 408 14.82 23.40 -21.48
CA GLN A 408 15.09 21.95 -21.43
C GLN A 408 15.40 21.49 -19.98
N GLY A 409 14.88 20.33 -19.56
CA GLY A 409 14.91 19.86 -18.18
C GLY A 409 13.54 19.38 -17.68
N SER A 410 13.31 19.46 -16.37
CA SER A 410 12.01 19.15 -15.75
C SER A 410 11.25 20.43 -15.39
N PHE A 411 9.96 20.48 -15.70
CA PHE A 411 9.06 21.58 -15.33
C PHE A 411 7.68 21.04 -14.95
N TYR A 412 6.88 21.85 -14.24
CA TYR A 412 5.60 21.42 -13.69
C TYR A 412 4.41 22.12 -14.36
N LEU A 413 3.37 21.35 -14.68
CA LEU A 413 2.10 21.81 -15.22
C LEU A 413 0.98 21.63 -14.19
N PRO A 414 0.20 22.69 -13.87
CA PRO A 414 -0.91 22.59 -12.93
C PRO A 414 -2.10 21.84 -13.54
N ALA A 415 -2.98 21.31 -12.70
CA ALA A 415 -4.25 20.74 -13.16
C ALA A 415 -5.20 21.81 -13.72
N VAL A 416 -5.96 21.43 -14.75
CA VAL A 416 -6.95 22.28 -15.40
C VAL A 416 -8.30 21.59 -15.41
N SER A 417 -9.37 22.32 -15.09
CA SER A 417 -10.72 21.75 -14.97
C SER A 417 -11.30 21.28 -16.29
N ASN A 418 -10.90 21.90 -17.41
CA ASN A 418 -11.31 21.52 -18.75
C ASN A 418 -10.27 22.05 -19.75
N GLY A 419 -9.56 21.14 -20.43
CA GLY A 419 -8.56 21.48 -21.44
C GLY A 419 -7.43 20.46 -21.52
N THR A 420 -6.73 20.42 -22.66
CA THR A 420 -5.56 19.55 -22.89
C THR A 420 -4.33 20.42 -23.10
N TYR A 421 -3.23 20.12 -22.40
CA TYR A 421 -1.96 20.76 -22.67
C TYR A 421 -1.33 20.15 -23.92
N PHE A 422 -0.89 21.01 -24.84
CA PHE A 422 -0.04 20.66 -25.95
C PHE A 422 1.37 21.18 -25.69
N ILE A 423 2.35 20.28 -25.78
CA ILE A 423 3.76 20.56 -25.50
C ILE A 423 4.53 20.39 -26.81
N GLY A 424 5.03 21.48 -27.36
CA GLY A 424 5.89 21.51 -28.54
C GLY A 424 7.35 21.52 -28.15
N VAL A 425 8.12 20.58 -28.67
CA VAL A 425 9.57 20.48 -28.49
C VAL A 425 10.24 20.72 -29.83
N GLN A 426 11.16 21.68 -29.89
CA GLN A 426 11.95 21.98 -31.07
C GLN A 426 13.41 22.23 -30.70
N ARG A 427 14.30 22.16 -31.69
CA ARG A 427 15.70 22.56 -31.51
C ARG A 427 15.83 24.07 -31.68
N ASP A 428 16.63 24.68 -30.83
CA ASP A 428 16.87 26.13 -30.87
C ASP A 428 17.43 26.54 -32.25
N GLY A 429 16.82 27.58 -32.83
CA GLY A 429 17.19 28.11 -34.14
C GLY A 429 16.84 27.25 -35.36
N CYS A 430 16.14 26.12 -35.22
CA CYS A 430 15.74 25.27 -36.34
C CYS A 430 14.31 25.55 -36.81
N TYR A 431 14.13 25.95 -38.07
CA TYR A 431 12.82 26.13 -38.70
C TYR A 431 12.92 25.95 -40.22
N ARG A 432 11.77 25.78 -40.90
CA ARG A 432 11.67 25.84 -42.36
C ARG A 432 11.29 27.25 -42.80
N GLU A 433 12.07 27.77 -43.73
CA GLU A 433 11.80 29.01 -44.45
C GLU A 433 10.52 28.85 -45.30
N PRO A 434 9.83 29.94 -45.67
CA PRO A 434 8.67 29.88 -46.57
C PRO A 434 8.95 29.21 -47.93
N SER A 435 10.22 29.14 -48.35
CA SER A 435 10.69 28.43 -49.54
C SER A 435 10.68 26.91 -49.39
N GLY A 436 10.49 26.37 -48.18
CA GLY A 436 10.53 24.93 -47.86
C GLY A 436 11.91 24.40 -47.47
N GLU A 437 12.96 25.21 -47.65
CA GLU A 437 14.32 24.92 -47.22
C GLU A 437 14.47 25.01 -45.69
N VAL A 438 15.33 24.17 -45.13
CA VAL A 438 15.66 24.22 -43.70
C VAL A 438 16.65 25.35 -43.46
N ALA A 439 16.44 26.12 -42.38
CA ALA A 439 17.32 27.22 -42.01
C ALA A 439 18.80 26.77 -41.93
N SER A 440 19.71 27.62 -42.40
CA SER A 440 21.16 27.36 -42.44
C SER A 440 21.79 27.14 -41.05
N SER A 441 21.11 27.57 -39.99
CA SER A 441 21.41 27.29 -38.58
C SER A 441 21.24 25.81 -38.21
N CYS A 442 20.57 25.01 -39.04
CA CYS A 442 20.18 23.63 -38.74
C CYS A 442 20.44 22.69 -39.93
N PRO A 443 21.70 22.27 -40.18
CA PRO A 443 22.05 21.43 -41.32
C PRO A 443 21.48 20.01 -41.25
N ASP A 444 21.13 19.52 -40.05
CA ASP A 444 20.42 18.27 -39.83
C ASP A 444 19.09 18.56 -39.12
N PRO A 445 17.93 18.27 -39.76
CA PRO A 445 16.60 18.46 -39.17
C PRO A 445 16.19 17.34 -38.20
N SER A 446 17.07 16.39 -37.87
CA SER A 446 16.77 15.32 -36.91
C SER A 446 16.60 15.88 -35.50
N LEU A 447 15.53 15.44 -34.83
CA LEU A 447 15.20 15.84 -33.46
C LEU A 447 15.13 14.59 -32.57
N SER A 448 16.04 14.55 -31.59
CA SER A 448 16.20 13.41 -30.69
C SER A 448 16.22 13.84 -29.22
N TYR A 449 15.27 13.37 -28.42
CA TYR A 449 15.15 13.69 -26.99
C TYR A 449 14.41 12.61 -26.20
N GLU A 450 14.63 12.59 -24.89
CA GLU A 450 13.83 11.81 -23.94
C GLU A 450 12.66 12.66 -23.43
N PHE A 451 11.47 12.06 -23.39
CA PHE A 451 10.23 12.66 -22.89
C PHE A 451 9.65 11.81 -21.77
N GLY A 452 9.48 12.39 -20.58
CA GLY A 452 8.93 11.71 -19.41
C GLY A 452 7.78 12.47 -18.78
N LEU A 453 6.80 11.73 -18.25
CA LEU A 453 5.64 12.28 -17.54
C LEU A 453 5.54 11.65 -16.15
N SER A 454 5.41 12.47 -15.11
CA SER A 454 5.28 12.00 -13.72
C SER A 454 4.26 12.85 -12.97
N GLN A 455 3.18 12.22 -12.50
CA GLN A 455 2.11 12.91 -11.77
C GLN A 455 2.28 12.70 -10.26
N TYR A 456 2.28 13.78 -9.48
CA TYR A 456 2.44 13.72 -8.03
C TYR A 456 1.13 13.95 -7.29
N ASP A 457 0.93 13.18 -6.22
CA ASP A 457 -0.16 13.30 -5.27
C ASP A 457 0.38 13.47 -3.85
N CYS A 458 -0.25 14.32 -3.02
CA CYS A 458 0.06 14.35 -1.59
C CYS A 458 -0.79 13.33 -0.82
N LEU A 459 -0.12 12.51 -0.02
CA LEU A 459 -0.75 11.47 0.80
C LEU A 459 -0.41 11.65 2.27
N VAL A 460 -1.36 11.27 3.12
CA VAL A 460 -1.27 11.31 4.58
C VAL A 460 -1.40 9.87 5.09
N TRP A 461 -0.61 9.51 6.09
CA TRP A 461 -0.72 8.20 6.73
C TRP A 461 -1.93 8.18 7.68
N ASP A 462 -2.88 7.30 7.41
CA ASP A 462 -3.96 6.98 8.35
C ASP A 462 -3.49 5.86 9.29
N ALA A 463 -3.28 6.19 10.56
CA ALA A 463 -2.82 5.23 11.57
C ALA A 463 -3.91 4.23 12.01
N VAL A 464 -5.19 4.51 11.79
CA VAL A 464 -6.31 3.62 12.15
C VAL A 464 -6.49 2.56 11.09
N GLN A 465 -6.45 2.97 9.82
CA GLN A 465 -6.63 2.07 8.68
C GLN A 465 -5.31 1.48 8.17
N GLU A 466 -4.18 2.01 8.62
CA GLU A 466 -2.82 1.63 8.20
C GLU A 466 -2.60 1.73 6.70
N ILE A 467 -3.15 2.80 6.13
CA ILE A 467 -3.04 3.09 4.70
C ILE A 467 -2.69 4.55 4.45
N TRP A 468 -1.93 4.78 3.37
CA TRP A 468 -1.74 6.12 2.83
C TRP A 468 -3.01 6.54 2.10
N THR A 469 -3.60 7.66 2.52
CA THR A 469 -4.85 8.17 1.96
C THR A 469 -4.75 9.63 1.60
N LYS A 470 -5.63 10.08 0.70
CA LYS A 470 -5.88 11.50 0.50
C LYS A 470 -6.70 12.03 1.69
N PRO A 471 -6.45 13.26 2.15
CA PRO A 471 -7.20 13.82 3.27
C PRO A 471 -8.70 13.87 2.95
N SER A 472 -9.49 13.20 3.79
CA SER A 472 -10.95 13.01 3.60
C SER A 472 -11.79 13.81 4.59
N THR A 473 -11.17 14.42 5.61
CA THR A 473 -11.85 15.16 6.67
C THR A 473 -12.15 16.60 6.24
N ALA A 474 -13.33 17.12 6.58
CA ALA A 474 -13.69 18.51 6.32
C ALA A 474 -12.69 19.48 6.99
N GLY A 475 -12.02 20.31 6.18
CA GLY A 475 -11.00 21.26 6.64
C GLY A 475 -9.56 20.73 6.61
N ALA A 476 -9.32 19.44 6.34
CA ALA A 476 -8.01 18.86 6.11
C ALA A 476 -7.59 19.03 4.65
N SER A 477 -6.39 19.57 4.40
CA SER A 477 -5.87 19.80 3.05
C SER A 477 -4.40 19.39 2.95
N CYS A 478 -4.08 18.65 1.89
CA CYS A 478 -2.72 18.50 1.39
C CYS A 478 -2.74 18.55 -0.14
N THR A 479 -2.12 19.58 -0.70
CA THR A 479 -2.13 19.85 -2.14
C THR A 479 -0.72 20.01 -2.67
N VAL A 480 -0.54 19.68 -3.94
CA VAL A 480 0.72 19.87 -4.66
C VAL A 480 0.66 21.21 -5.39
N GLU A 481 1.72 22.00 -5.32
CA GLU A 481 1.90 23.25 -6.05
C GLU A 481 3.07 23.12 -7.04
N ALA A 482 3.05 23.93 -8.10
CA ALA A 482 4.15 23.99 -9.05
C ALA A 482 5.42 24.50 -8.34
N SER A 483 6.55 23.88 -8.67
CA SER A 483 7.86 24.21 -8.11
C SER A 483 8.77 24.77 -9.21
N ASP A 484 9.59 25.77 -8.86
CA ASP A 484 10.63 26.28 -9.77
C ASP A 484 11.89 25.38 -9.74
N VAL A 485 11.94 24.40 -8.83
CA VAL A 485 13.07 23.49 -8.64
C VAL A 485 12.78 22.13 -9.28
N PRO A 486 13.59 21.69 -10.27
CA PRO A 486 13.43 20.38 -10.92
C PRO A 486 13.48 19.21 -9.91
N ASN A 487 12.68 18.16 -10.14
CA ASN A 487 12.62 16.94 -9.33
C ASN A 487 12.31 17.16 -7.83
N ARG A 488 11.79 18.32 -7.46
CA ARG A 488 11.37 18.67 -6.10
C ARG A 488 10.00 19.34 -6.13
N PRO A 489 8.91 18.57 -6.20
CA PRO A 489 7.56 19.12 -6.09
C PRO A 489 7.36 19.80 -4.74
N ARG A 490 6.63 20.91 -4.76
CA ARG A 490 6.27 21.67 -3.57
C ARG A 490 4.88 21.24 -3.10
N PHE A 491 4.73 21.06 -1.80
CA PHE A 491 3.48 20.65 -1.17
C PHE A 491 3.05 21.69 -0.15
N VAL A 492 1.74 21.87 -0.02
CA VAL A 492 1.11 22.73 0.98
C VAL A 492 0.14 21.90 1.78
N SER A 493 0.31 21.88 3.10
CA SER A 493 -0.58 21.14 3.98
C SER A 493 -0.88 21.90 5.27
N ASN A 494 -2.04 21.62 5.85
CA ASN A 494 -2.40 22.06 7.20
C ASN A 494 -2.45 20.88 8.20
N LEU A 495 -1.93 19.70 7.82
CA LEU A 495 -1.98 18.49 8.62
C LEU A 495 -0.64 18.17 9.28
N PHE A 496 -0.69 17.80 10.55
CA PHE A 496 0.44 17.24 11.28
C PHE A 496 0.29 15.71 11.33
N GLY A 497 1.42 14.99 11.28
CA GLY A 497 1.47 13.55 11.12
C GLY A 497 2.53 13.15 10.08
N SER A 498 2.32 12.00 9.44
CA SER A 498 3.23 11.50 8.42
C SER A 498 2.71 11.77 7.01
N LEU A 499 3.52 12.46 6.23
CA LEU A 499 3.22 12.98 4.90
C LEU A 499 4.20 12.38 3.89
N GLY A 500 3.69 12.02 2.72
CA GLY A 500 4.49 11.46 1.63
C GLY A 500 3.89 11.82 0.28
N ALA A 501 4.69 11.72 -0.78
CA ALA A 501 4.24 11.92 -2.14
C ALA A 501 4.02 10.58 -2.84
N GLY A 502 2.81 10.35 -3.35
CA GLY A 502 2.54 9.31 -4.34
C GLY A 502 3.00 9.79 -5.71
N MET A 503 3.50 8.87 -6.54
CA MET A 503 3.85 9.16 -7.93
C MET A 503 3.15 8.16 -8.85
N ASN A 504 2.38 8.67 -9.80
CA ASN A 504 1.77 7.88 -10.86
C ASN A 504 2.54 8.12 -12.16
N VAL A 505 3.06 7.05 -12.76
CA VAL A 505 3.76 7.11 -14.06
C VAL A 505 2.72 6.88 -15.13
N LEU A 506 2.44 7.92 -15.93
CA LEU A 506 1.50 7.80 -17.04
C LEU A 506 2.14 6.89 -18.11
N PRO A 507 1.47 5.78 -18.51
CA PRO A 507 2.03 4.87 -19.50
C PRO A 507 2.25 5.62 -20.82
N ASN A 508 3.40 5.38 -21.45
CA ASN A 508 3.84 5.97 -22.71
C ASN A 508 2.66 6.13 -23.69
N LEU A 509 2.46 7.35 -24.22
CA LEU A 509 1.54 7.56 -25.33
C LEU A 509 1.99 6.65 -26.47
N ILE A 510 1.14 5.70 -26.85
CA ILE A 510 1.37 4.83 -28.00
C ILE A 510 1.42 5.72 -29.23
N ASP A 511 2.59 5.86 -29.84
CA ASP A 511 2.76 6.47 -31.15
C ASP A 511 2.22 5.50 -32.21
N PHE A 512 0.92 5.63 -32.50
CA PHE A 512 0.25 4.86 -33.52
C PHE A 512 0.84 5.08 -34.93
N GLY A 513 1.55 6.18 -35.17
CA GLY A 513 2.22 6.46 -36.45
C GLY A 513 3.29 5.41 -36.76
N LYS A 514 4.22 5.19 -35.82
CA LYS A 514 5.25 4.14 -35.95
C LYS A 514 4.68 2.72 -35.99
N LEU A 515 3.52 2.49 -35.36
CA LEU A 515 2.85 1.19 -35.39
C LEU A 515 2.28 0.87 -36.77
N PHE A 516 1.79 1.88 -37.50
CA PHE A 516 1.20 1.73 -38.83
C PHE A 516 2.21 1.84 -39.98
N ASP A 517 3.30 2.59 -39.81
CA ASP A 517 4.35 2.71 -40.84
C ASP A 517 5.06 1.37 -41.13
N ASN A 518 5.18 0.49 -40.12
CA ASN A 518 5.77 -0.85 -40.25
C ASN A 518 4.74 -1.98 -40.33
N TRP A 519 3.44 -1.63 -40.41
CA TRP A 519 2.36 -2.62 -40.34
C TRP A 519 2.36 -3.55 -41.56
N GLN A 520 2.64 -3.04 -42.76
CA GLN A 520 2.70 -3.88 -43.96
C GLN A 520 3.83 -4.92 -43.91
N GLY A 521 5.02 -4.55 -43.39
CA GLY A 521 6.14 -5.47 -43.23
C GLY A 521 5.88 -6.53 -42.15
N LYS A 522 5.33 -6.13 -41.00
CA LYS A 522 4.99 -7.06 -39.90
C LYS A 522 3.82 -7.98 -40.21
N LEU A 523 2.85 -7.55 -41.02
CA LEU A 523 1.77 -8.41 -41.51
C LEU A 523 2.29 -9.50 -42.47
N ALA A 524 3.29 -9.18 -43.29
CA ALA A 524 3.88 -10.14 -44.23
C ALA A 524 4.64 -11.26 -43.50
N ASP A 525 5.38 -10.93 -42.45
CA ASP A 525 6.10 -11.92 -41.62
C ASP A 525 5.17 -12.80 -40.77
N SER A 526 3.97 -12.30 -40.43
CA SER A 526 2.97 -12.99 -39.59
C SER A 526 1.70 -13.37 -40.34
N ALA A 527 1.79 -13.60 -41.65
CA ALA A 527 0.65 -13.90 -42.52
C ALA A 527 -0.18 -15.10 -42.02
N ALA A 528 0.47 -16.09 -41.41
CA ALA A 528 -0.21 -17.25 -40.82
C ALA A 528 -1.13 -16.85 -39.65
N VAL A 529 -0.67 -15.98 -38.75
CA VAL A 529 -1.47 -15.52 -37.60
C VAL A 529 -2.65 -14.68 -38.07
N VAL A 530 -2.41 -13.75 -39.00
CA VAL A 530 -3.47 -12.91 -39.59
C VAL A 530 -4.51 -13.77 -40.31
N GLY A 531 -4.06 -14.78 -41.06
CA GLY A 531 -4.94 -15.74 -41.72
C GLY A 531 -5.82 -16.51 -40.74
N THR A 532 -5.27 -16.98 -39.62
CA THR A 532 -6.06 -17.67 -38.58
C THR A 532 -7.11 -16.77 -37.93
N VAL A 533 -6.77 -15.50 -37.65
CA VAL A 533 -7.70 -14.54 -37.06
C VAL A 533 -8.82 -14.19 -38.04
N VAL A 534 -8.49 -13.96 -39.31
CA VAL A 534 -9.50 -13.69 -40.35
C VAL A 534 -10.42 -14.90 -40.53
N ALA A 535 -9.87 -16.12 -40.55
CA ALA A 535 -10.68 -17.34 -40.63
C ALA A 535 -11.63 -17.48 -39.43
N LEU A 536 -11.16 -17.16 -38.21
CA LEU A 536 -12.00 -17.14 -37.02
C LEU A 536 -13.14 -16.12 -37.14
N TRP A 537 -12.88 -14.91 -37.67
CA TRP A 537 -13.93 -13.91 -37.89
C TRP A 537 -14.93 -14.33 -38.98
N VAL A 538 -14.46 -14.96 -40.06
CA VAL A 538 -15.31 -15.48 -41.14
C VAL A 538 -16.23 -16.59 -40.66
N ILE A 539 -15.83 -17.37 -39.65
CA ILE A 539 -16.67 -18.41 -39.04
C ILE A 539 -17.56 -17.81 -37.94
N PHE A 540 -17.01 -16.92 -37.11
CA PHE A 540 -17.71 -16.34 -35.98
C PHE A 540 -18.88 -15.44 -36.40
N ILE A 541 -18.70 -14.57 -37.40
CA ILE A 541 -19.75 -13.61 -37.80
C ILE A 541 -21.02 -14.33 -38.29
N PRO A 542 -20.97 -15.33 -39.19
CA PRO A 542 -22.17 -16.09 -39.58
C PRO A 542 -22.83 -16.80 -38.41
N ILE A 543 -22.05 -17.41 -37.50
CA ILE A 543 -22.58 -18.08 -36.30
C ILE A 543 -23.25 -17.05 -35.38
N ALA A 544 -22.62 -15.92 -35.14
CA ALA A 544 -23.17 -14.85 -34.29
C ALA A 544 -24.45 -14.24 -34.90
N VAL A 545 -24.50 -14.04 -36.22
CA VAL A 545 -25.71 -13.57 -36.91
C VAL A 545 -26.81 -14.63 -36.85
N TRP A 546 -26.46 -15.91 -37.01
CA TRP A 546 -27.42 -17.01 -36.88
C TRP A 546 -27.95 -17.11 -35.46
N LEU A 547 -27.09 -17.11 -34.44
CA LEU A 547 -27.46 -17.10 -33.02
C LEU A 547 -28.34 -15.90 -32.68
N ARG A 548 -28.01 -14.70 -33.16
CA ARG A 548 -28.83 -13.50 -32.94
C ARG A 548 -30.20 -13.58 -33.62
N ARG A 549 -30.30 -14.25 -34.77
CA ARG A 549 -31.60 -14.55 -35.41
C ARG A 549 -32.38 -15.59 -34.62
N VAL A 550 -31.72 -16.58 -34.02
CA VAL A 550 -32.33 -17.57 -33.15
C VAL A 550 -32.84 -16.91 -31.87
N ASP A 551 -32.04 -16.08 -31.20
CA ASP A 551 -32.44 -15.31 -30.00
C ASP A 551 -33.64 -14.40 -30.28
N ASN A 552 -33.66 -13.70 -31.43
CA ASN A 552 -34.82 -12.88 -31.81
C ASN A 552 -36.09 -13.72 -32.02
N LYS A 553 -35.98 -14.94 -32.59
CA LYS A 553 -37.12 -15.86 -32.71
C LYS A 553 -37.52 -16.45 -31.36
N ASP A 554 -36.59 -16.62 -30.43
CA ASP A 554 -36.86 -17.13 -29.09
C ASP A 554 -37.56 -16.08 -28.21
N SER A 555 -37.29 -14.79 -28.48
CA SER A 555 -38.03 -13.68 -27.85
C SER A 555 -39.53 -13.68 -28.16
N GLU A 556 -39.96 -14.32 -29.25
CA GLU A 556 -41.38 -14.52 -29.56
C GLU A 556 -42.01 -15.63 -28.72
N LYS A 557 -41.23 -16.62 -28.27
CA LYS A 557 -41.70 -17.72 -27.40
C LYS A 557 -41.80 -17.32 -25.92
N PHE A 558 -41.11 -16.25 -25.52
CA PHE A 558 -41.19 -15.65 -24.18
C PHE A 558 -42.30 -14.60 -24.04
N LYS A 559 -43.10 -14.34 -25.09
CA LYS A 559 -44.39 -13.67 -24.92
C LYS A 559 -45.35 -14.65 -24.26
N TYR A 560 -45.88 -14.27 -23.09
CA TYR A 560 -46.94 -15.00 -22.40
C TYR A 560 -48.03 -15.40 -23.40
N LEU A 561 -48.31 -16.70 -23.51
CA LEU A 561 -49.50 -17.21 -24.18
C LEU A 561 -50.67 -17.05 -23.20
N PRO A 562 -51.58 -16.08 -23.37
CA PRO A 562 -52.90 -16.21 -22.79
C PRO A 562 -53.57 -17.45 -23.42
N LEU A 563 -54.38 -18.15 -22.64
CA LEU A 563 -55.27 -19.20 -23.14
C LEU A 563 -56.10 -18.64 -24.31
N ILE A 564 -56.40 -19.49 -25.30
CA ILE A 564 -56.73 -19.15 -26.69
C ILE A 564 -58.04 -18.38 -26.92
N ASP A 565 -58.65 -17.85 -25.86
CA ASP A 565 -59.84 -17.03 -25.91
C ASP A 565 -59.64 -15.83 -24.99
N ASP A 566 -59.04 -14.75 -25.50
CA ASP A 566 -59.51 -13.40 -25.14
C ASP A 566 -58.77 -12.26 -25.84
N ALA A 567 -59.55 -11.35 -26.39
CA ALA A 567 -59.12 -9.97 -26.56
C ALA A 567 -60.22 -8.92 -26.31
N ASN A 568 -61.50 -9.27 -26.14
CA ASN A 568 -62.54 -8.23 -26.23
C ASN A 568 -63.79 -8.32 -25.36
N GLU A 569 -63.92 -9.21 -24.36
CA GLU A 569 -65.07 -9.11 -23.44
C GLU A 569 -64.68 -9.19 -21.96
N LYS A 570 -65.26 -8.28 -21.16
CA LYS A 570 -65.15 -8.26 -19.70
C LYS A 570 -66.27 -9.12 -19.11
N PHE A 571 -66.03 -10.37 -18.67
CA PHE A 571 -66.98 -11.02 -17.76
C PHE A 571 -66.37 -11.94 -16.68
N VAL A 572 -66.89 -11.68 -15.47
CA VAL A 572 -67.17 -12.53 -14.29
C VAL A 572 -66.64 -13.97 -14.33
N TYR A 573 -65.71 -14.28 -13.41
CA TYR A 573 -65.29 -15.65 -13.12
C TYR A 573 -66.35 -16.40 -12.30
N ARG A 574 -66.72 -17.62 -12.72
CA ARG A 574 -67.43 -18.59 -11.87
C ARG A 574 -66.39 -19.48 -11.20
N ILE A 575 -66.23 -19.34 -9.88
CA ILE A 575 -65.35 -20.18 -9.08
C ILE A 575 -66.23 -21.16 -8.32
N ASP A 576 -66.20 -22.44 -8.72
CA ASP A 576 -66.87 -23.52 -8.00
C ASP A 576 -65.88 -24.11 -6.96
N VAL A 577 -66.13 -23.87 -5.67
CA VAL A 577 -65.27 -24.34 -4.58
C VAL A 577 -65.87 -25.62 -3.98
N TYR A 578 -65.13 -26.72 -4.05
CA TYR A 578 -65.49 -27.98 -3.40
C TYR A 578 -64.59 -28.22 -2.20
N THR A 579 -65.18 -28.42 -1.02
CA THR A 579 -64.43 -28.82 0.17
C THR A 579 -64.47 -30.35 0.28
N ALA A 580 -63.30 -31.01 0.22
CA ALA A 580 -63.20 -32.42 0.56
C ALA A 580 -63.07 -32.56 2.09
N SER A 581 -64.08 -33.14 2.74
CA SER A 581 -64.03 -33.52 4.16
C SER A 581 -64.54 -34.95 4.29
N ASP A 582 -63.65 -35.87 4.66
CA ASP A 582 -63.90 -37.30 4.91
C ASP A 582 -64.67 -37.55 6.22
N ARG A 583 -65.59 -36.64 6.57
CA ARG A 583 -66.51 -36.77 7.71
C ARG A 583 -67.87 -36.18 7.34
N SER A 584 -68.90 -37.02 7.37
CA SER A 584 -70.30 -36.64 7.22
C SER A 584 -70.77 -35.84 8.45
N ASN A 585 -71.52 -34.75 8.23
CA ASN A 585 -72.16 -33.87 9.24
C ASN A 585 -71.31 -32.81 10.00
N ALA A 586 -70.20 -32.31 9.44
CA ALA A 586 -69.41 -31.22 10.05
C ALA A 586 -69.64 -29.82 9.45
N GLY A 587 -70.88 -29.47 9.07
CA GLY A 587 -71.20 -28.15 8.52
C GLY A 587 -71.40 -27.07 9.59
N THR A 588 -70.50 -26.08 9.69
CA THR A 588 -70.67 -24.87 10.51
C THR A 588 -71.25 -23.71 9.70
N ARG A 589 -72.23 -22.98 10.25
CA ARG A 589 -72.83 -21.78 9.63
C ARG A 589 -72.03 -20.50 9.93
N ILE A 590 -70.83 -20.39 9.37
CA ILE A 590 -70.02 -19.16 9.41
C ILE A 590 -69.61 -18.80 7.97
N CYS A 591 -69.61 -17.50 7.63
CA CYS A 591 -69.15 -16.99 6.34
C CYS A 591 -67.63 -17.13 6.22
N PRO A 592 -67.11 -17.94 5.28
CA PRO A 592 -65.68 -17.95 4.99
C PRO A 592 -65.31 -16.70 4.17
N LEU A 593 -64.15 -16.12 4.46
CA LEU A 593 -63.55 -15.04 3.68
C LEU A 593 -62.50 -15.66 2.75
N LEU A 594 -62.76 -15.64 1.45
CA LEU A 594 -61.83 -16.10 0.42
C LEU A 594 -61.03 -14.88 -0.05
N SER A 595 -59.73 -14.82 0.27
CA SER A 595 -58.81 -13.86 -0.34
C SER A 595 -58.09 -14.57 -1.48
N VAL A 596 -58.19 -14.03 -2.69
CA VAL A 596 -57.42 -14.47 -3.87
C VAL A 596 -56.14 -13.67 -3.94
#